data_AF-A0A8T4UK14-F1
#
_entry.id   AF-A0A8T4UK14-F1
#
_cell.length_a   1.000
_cell.length_b   1.000
_cell.length_c   1.000
_cell.angle_alpha   90.00
_cell.angle_beta   90.00
_cell.angle_gamma   90.00
#
_symmetry.space_group_name_H-M   'P 1'
#
loop_
_entity.id
_entity.type
_entity.pdbx_description
1 polymer ?
#
loop_
_entity_poly.entity_id
_entity_poly.type
_entity_poly.pdbx_seq_one_letter_code
_entity_poly.pdbx_strand_id
1 'polypeptide(L)' 'MEWWKILILIVLGFVIIVLAAMYLFQDNATKYYKKARKLHFKGEKAYHSGNFDASEKNYKKADEYRKRARELE' A
#
# COMPACT_ATOMS: atom_id res chain seq x y z
N MET A 1 32.70 -17.35 23.25
CA MET A 1 31.63 -17.23 22.23
C MET A 1 32.26 -17.40 20.86
N GLU A 2 31.75 -18.35 20.07
CA GLU A 2 32.24 -18.55 18.70
C GLU A 2 31.69 -17.44 17.80
N TRP A 3 32.55 -16.53 17.37
CA TRP A 3 32.22 -15.35 16.56
C TRP A 3 31.44 -15.70 15.28
N TRP A 4 31.67 -16.89 14.73
CA TRP A 4 30.95 -17.43 13.57
C TRP A 4 29.44 -17.61 13.83
N LYS A 5 29.04 -17.99 15.04
CA LYS A 5 27.62 -18.14 15.41
C LYS A 5 26.88 -16.79 15.42
N ILE A 6 27.55 -15.73 15.87
CA ILE A 6 27.00 -14.36 15.86
C ILE A 6 26.82 -13.90 14.41
N LEU A 7 27.81 -14.16 13.55
CA LEU A 7 27.77 -13.78 12.14
C LEU A 7 26.61 -14.47 11.40
N ILE A 8 26.38 -15.77 11.68
CA ILE A 8 25.24 -16.52 11.13
C ILE A 8 23.90 -15.90 11.57
N LEU A 9 23.74 -15.56 12.85
CA LEU A 9 22.50 -14.95 13.36
C LEU A 9 22.21 -13.58 12.72
N ILE A 10 23.25 -12.77 12.50
CA ILE A 10 23.11 -11.47 11.82
C ILE A 10 22.63 -11.67 10.38
N VAL A 11 23.25 -12.60 9.64
CA VAL A 11 22.87 -12.90 8.25
C VAL A 11 21.43 -13.43 8.20
N LEU A 12 21.05 -14.33 9.11
CA LEU A 12 19.68 -14.86 9.19
C LEU A 12 18.66 -13.76 9.48
N GLY A 13 18.97 -12.86 10.41
CA GLY A 13 18.12 -11.71 10.71
C GLY A 13 17.96 -10.78 9.51
N PHE A 14 19.05 -10.52 8.77
CA PHE A 14 19.01 -9.72 7.55
C PHE A 14 18.12 -10.36 6.48
N VAL A 15 18.25 -11.67 6.24
CA VAL A 15 17.41 -12.40 5.28
C VAL A 15 15.93 -12.31 5.65
N ILE A 16 15.58 -12.46 6.93
CA ILE A 16 14.19 -12.34 7.40
C ILE A 16 13.65 -10.92 7.15
N ILE A 17 14.45 -9.88 7.43
CA ILE A 17 14.06 -8.48 7.19
C ILE A 17 13.83 -8.23 5.70
N VAL A 18 14.70 -8.75 4.83
CA VAL A 18 14.56 -8.62 3.37
C VAL A 18 13.29 -9.33 2.88
N LEU A 19 13.02 -10.55 3.34
CA LEU A 19 11.80 -11.29 2.98
C LEU A 19 10.54 -10.57 3.47
N ALA A 20 10.55 -10.03 4.69
CA ALA A 20 9.44 -9.24 5.22
C ALA A 20 9.23 -7.95 4.42
N ALA A 21 10.31 -7.27 4.02
CA ALA A 21 10.24 -6.11 3.15
C ALA A 21 9.64 -6.51 1.80
N MET A 22 10.12 -7.57 1.15
CA MET A 22 9.56 -8.07 -0.10
C MET A 22 8.07 -8.38 0.01
N TYR A 23 7.64 -8.99 1.10
CA TYR A 23 6.22 -9.26 1.35
C TYR A 23 5.38 -7.98 1.52
N LEU A 24 5.91 -6.96 2.21
CA LEU A 24 5.22 -5.67 2.41
C LEU A 24 5.23 -4.76 1.16
N PHE A 25 6.28 -4.88 0.35
CA PHE A 25 6.48 -4.13 -0.90
C PHE A 25 5.97 -4.87 -2.13
N GLN A 26 5.48 -6.11 -1.99
CA GLN A 26 4.76 -6.78 -3.06
C GLN A 26 3.57 -5.91 -3.44
N ASP A 27 3.62 -5.37 -4.66
CA ASP A 27 2.60 -4.48 -5.20
C ASP A 27 1.39 -5.33 -5.57
N ASN A 28 0.60 -5.67 -4.55
CA ASN A 28 -0.61 -6.44 -4.71
C ASN A 28 -1.75 -5.50 -5.12
N ALA A 29 -2.53 -5.90 -6.13
CA ALA A 29 -3.76 -5.24 -6.54
C ALA A 29 -4.65 -4.85 -5.34
N THR A 30 -4.69 -5.69 -4.31
CA THR A 30 -5.37 -5.47 -3.03
C THR A 30 -4.98 -4.16 -2.32
N LYS A 31 -3.70 -3.77 -2.35
CA LYS A 31 -3.21 -2.53 -1.74
C LYS A 31 -3.75 -1.31 -2.48
N TYR A 32 -3.83 -1.39 -3.80
CA TYR A 32 -4.40 -0.37 -4.66
C TYR A 32 -5.92 -0.25 -4.48
N TYR A 33 -6.65 -1.36 -4.40
CA TYR A 33 -8.08 -1.37 -4.05
C TYR A 33 -8.35 -0.76 -2.67
N LYS A 34 -7.53 -1.08 -1.66
CA LYS A 34 -7.68 -0.50 -0.31
C LYS A 34 -7.49 1.02 -0.32
N LYS A 35 -6.50 1.52 -1.07
CA LYS A 35 -6.30 2.97 -1.26
C LYS A 35 -7.47 3.62 -1.99
N ALA A 36 -7.97 2.99 -3.07
CA ALA A 36 -9.12 3.47 -3.81
C ALA A 36 -10.37 3.59 -2.93
N ARG A 37 -10.67 2.57 -2.11
CA ARG A 37 -11.81 2.60 -1.18
C ARG A 37 -11.72 3.76 -0.18
N LYS A 38 -10.53 3.99 0.38
CA LYS A 38 -10.31 5.10 1.32
C LYS A 38 -10.53 6.47 0.65
N LEU A 39 -10.10 6.63 -0.59
CA LEU A 39 -10.30 7.86 -1.36
C LEU A 39 -11.77 8.06 -1.75
N HIS A 40 -12.47 6.98 -2.11
CA HIS A 40 -13.90 7.05 -2.40
C HIS A 40 -14.69 7.55 -1.18
N PHE A 41 -14.42 7.01 0.00
CA PHE A 41 -15.04 7.49 1.26
C PHE A 41 -14.71 8.96 1.57
N LYS A 42 -13.48 9.40 1.29
CA LYS A 42 -13.11 10.83 1.41
C LYS A 42 -13.87 11.70 0.42
N GLY A 43 -14.06 11.22 -0.81
CA GLY A 43 -14.84 11.91 -1.83
C GLY A 43 -16.29 12.09 -1.41
N GLU A 44 -16.89 11.04 -0.85
CA GLU A 44 -18.26 11.05 -0.32
C GLU A 44 -18.40 12.03 0.84
N LYS A 45 -17.46 12.01 1.80
CA LYS A 45 -17.44 12.98 2.90
C LYS A 45 -17.31 14.42 2.40
N ALA A 46 -16.44 14.66 1.42
CA ALA A 46 -16.26 15.98 0.83
C ALA A 46 -17.52 16.46 0.11
N TYR A 47 -18.19 15.55 -0.61
CA TYR A 47 -19.47 15.82 -1.27
C TYR A 47 -20.54 16.25 -0.26
N HIS A 48 -20.70 15.49 0.84
CA HIS A 48 -21.64 15.83 1.89
C HIS A 48 -21.33 17.14 2.61
N SER A 49 -20.06 17.56 2.65
CA SER A 49 -19.66 18.88 3.17
C SER A 49 -19.83 20.02 2.16
N GLY A 50 -20.35 19.77 0.96
CA GLY A 50 -20.50 20.77 -0.11
C GLY A 50 -19.17 21.15 -0.79
N ASN A 51 -18.10 20.42 -0.51
CA ASN A 51 -16.80 20.62 -1.15
C ASN A 51 -16.67 19.70 -2.36
N PHE A 52 -17.30 20.11 -3.46
CA PHE A 52 -17.38 19.33 -4.69
C PHE A 52 -16.01 19.17 -5.37
N ASP A 53 -15.17 20.21 -5.37
CA ASP A 53 -13.81 20.14 -5.94
C ASP A 53 -12.95 19.07 -5.25
N ALA A 54 -12.98 19.03 -3.91
CA ALA A 54 -12.27 18.00 -3.16
C ALA A 54 -12.91 16.62 -3.37
N SER A 55 -14.24 16.56 -3.52
CA SER A 55 -14.95 15.31 -3.82
C SER A 55 -14.49 14.71 -5.15
N GLU A 56 -14.55 15.49 -6.22
CA GLU A 56 -14.16 15.07 -7.56
C GLU A 56 -12.69 14.66 -7.61
N LYS A 57 -11.80 15.45 -7.00
CA LYS A 57 -10.37 15.10 -6.92
C LYS A 57 -10.13 13.76 -6.22
N ASN A 58 -10.85 13.49 -5.14
CA ASN A 58 -10.74 12.21 -4.42
C ASN A 58 -11.31 11.05 -5.25
N TYR A 59 -12.44 11.23 -5.94
CA TYR A 59 -13.02 10.21 -6.81
C TYR A 59 -12.13 9.89 -8.02
N LYS A 60 -11.59 10.90 -8.70
CA LYS A 60 -10.65 10.70 -9.82
C LYS A 60 -9.43 9.90 -9.37
N LYS A 61 -8.86 10.26 -8.21
CA LYS A 61 -7.71 9.55 -7.65
C LYS A 61 -8.06 8.13 -7.21
N ALA A 62 -9.28 7.89 -6.74
CA ALA A 62 -9.76 6.55 -6.44
C ALA A 62 -9.84 5.68 -7.71
N ASP A 63 -10.32 6.25 -8.83
CA ASP A 63 -10.39 5.55 -10.12
C ASP A 63 -9.00 5.20 -10.68
N GLU A 64 -8.04 6.13 -10.61
CA GLU A 64 -6.65 5.87 -10.98
C GLU A 64 -6.07 4.67 -10.21
N TYR A 65 -6.34 4.57 -8.90
CA TYR A 65 -5.91 3.42 -8.12
C TYR A 65 -6.66 2.14 -8.45
N ARG A 66 -7.95 2.19 -8.84
CA ARG A 66 -8.68 1.00 -9.33
C ARG A 66 -8.15 0.53 -10.69
N LYS A 67 -7.69 1.43 -11.55
CA LYS A 67 -7.06 1.08 -12.83
C LYS A 67 -5.72 0.38 -12.59
N ARG A 68 -4.85 0.96 -11.76
CA ARG A 68 -3.59 0.33 -11.37
C ARG A 68 -3.77 -1.02 -10.67
N ALA A 69 -4.83 -1.16 -9.86
CA ALA A 69 -5.15 -2.44 -9.25
C ALA A 69 -5.47 -3.51 -10.30
N ARG A 70 -6.32 -3.17 -11.30
CA ARG A 70 -6.68 -4.06 -12.41
C ARG A 70 -5.52 -4.40 -13.34
N GLU A 71 -4.55 -3.51 -13.48
CA GLU A 71 -3.30 -3.79 -14.22
C GLU A 71 -2.39 -4.79 -13.50
N LEU A 72 -2.61 -5.02 -12.20
CA LEU A 72 -1.83 -5.92 -11.34
C LEU A 72 -2.58 -7.21 -10.98
N GLU A 73 -3.80 -7.40 -11.50
CA GLU A 73 -4.57 -8.65 -11.45
C GLU A 73 -4.16 -9.59 -12.58
#